data_AF-A0A832D072-F1
#
_entry.id   AF-A0A832D072-F1
#
_cell.length_a   1.000
_cell.length_b   1.000
_cell.length_c   1.000
_cell.angle_alpha   90.00
_cell.angle_beta   90.00
_cell.angle_gamma   90.00
#
_symmetry.space_group_name_H-M   'P 1'
#
loop_
_entity.id
_entity.type
_entity.pdbx_description
1 polymer ?
#
loop_
_entity_poly.entity_id
_entity_poly.type
_entity_poly.pdbx_seq_one_letter_code
_entity_poly.pdbx_strand_id
1 'polypeptide(L)'
;MPIIMFPSIGYHSRFGYYFSLANVEKIIPYIEPGKSVELYLLEVWSDEGKLIRRFRPFIRLQSLIGEHYEGYIVKHVSLPYDLTSKYNILDGYKVNVILTKYSDTLLLPYELKPLDEESRKLAEKLQDFKIDILLSSTHIPIISRTVEYILESIFRLEDGDLIGSRISLRNSLKILEEELIPRIEYSSLEVGVHMKKLKNIISNLRRFTSIKKPYIEIPGTTKTAITLAAHIIKYINENIERGVIRLTTQESKKA
;
A
#
# COMPACT_ATOMS: atom_id res chain seq x y z
N MET A 1 13.32 6.90 -2.08
CA MET A 1 12.10 7.34 -2.79
C MET A 1 11.47 6.13 -3.46
N PRO A 2 10.23 5.77 -3.12
CA PRO A 2 9.52 4.71 -3.81
C PRO A 2 9.28 5.12 -5.26
N ILE A 3 9.31 4.14 -6.15
CA ILE A 3 9.27 4.35 -7.59
C ILE A 3 7.95 3.83 -8.11
N ILE A 4 7.20 4.66 -8.82
CA ILE A 4 5.97 4.26 -9.49
C ILE A 4 6.23 4.14 -10.99
N MET A 5 5.79 3.02 -11.56
CA MET A 5 6.08 2.68 -12.95
C MET A 5 4.90 1.97 -13.61
N PHE A 6 4.81 2.13 -14.93
CA PHE A 6 3.78 1.53 -15.76
C PHE A 6 4.36 0.60 -16.84
N PRO A 7 5.09 -0.47 -16.45
CA PRO A 7 5.77 -1.32 -17.41
C PRO A 7 4.79 -2.24 -18.16
N SER A 8 5.21 -2.61 -19.37
CA SER A 8 4.62 -3.74 -20.10
C SER A 8 5.07 -5.07 -19.50
N ILE A 9 4.17 -6.04 -19.53
CA ILE A 9 4.41 -7.43 -19.21
C ILE A 9 4.97 -8.12 -20.45
N GLY A 10 6.11 -8.77 -20.30
CA GLY A 10 6.65 -9.73 -21.27
C GLY A 10 6.42 -11.15 -20.81
N TYR A 11 6.53 -12.12 -21.72
CA TYR A 11 6.57 -13.54 -21.40
C TYR A 11 7.91 -14.17 -21.80
N HIS A 12 8.49 -14.94 -20.89
CA HIS A 12 9.68 -15.74 -21.19
C HIS A 12 9.47 -17.19 -20.76
N SER A 13 9.87 -18.14 -21.62
CA SER A 13 9.61 -19.57 -21.44
C SER A 13 10.13 -20.16 -20.13
N ARG A 14 11.23 -19.61 -19.58
CA ARG A 14 11.87 -20.13 -18.36
C ARG A 14 11.30 -19.59 -17.05
N PHE A 15 10.82 -18.35 -17.01
CA PHE A 15 10.42 -17.68 -15.77
C PHE A 15 9.03 -17.02 -15.85
N GLY A 16 8.29 -17.32 -16.91
CA GLY A 16 6.91 -16.89 -17.11
C GLY A 16 6.80 -15.39 -17.41
N TYR A 17 5.70 -14.80 -16.93
CA TYR A 17 5.43 -13.38 -17.11
C TYR A 17 6.36 -12.53 -16.25
N TYR A 18 6.85 -11.44 -16.81
CA TYR A 18 7.78 -10.53 -16.14
C TYR A 18 7.53 -9.09 -16.57
N PHE A 19 8.10 -8.14 -15.84
CA PHE A 19 8.33 -6.80 -16.37
C PHE A 19 9.77 -6.38 -16.18
N SER A 20 10.26 -5.55 -17.11
CA SER A 20 11.63 -5.05 -17.11
C SER A 20 11.85 -3.96 -16.06
N LEU A 21 13.03 -3.96 -15.46
CA LEU A 21 13.52 -2.93 -14.53
C LEU A 21 14.43 -1.90 -15.21
N ALA A 22 14.55 -1.90 -16.53
CA ALA A 22 15.47 -1.01 -17.26
C ALA A 22 15.26 0.48 -16.94
N ASN A 23 14.03 0.93 -16.72
CA ASN A 23 13.77 2.31 -16.30
C ASN A 23 14.09 2.56 -14.82
N VAL A 24 14.03 1.53 -13.97
CA VAL A 24 14.43 1.61 -12.56
C VAL A 24 15.94 1.77 -12.44
N GLU A 25 16.72 1.14 -13.32
CA GLU A 25 18.18 1.27 -13.37
C GLU A 25 18.66 2.72 -13.53
N LYS A 26 17.86 3.57 -14.20
CA LYS A 26 18.15 5.01 -14.34
C LYS A 26 18.08 5.76 -13.00
N ILE A 27 17.39 5.22 -12.01
CA ILE A 27 17.24 5.80 -10.66
C ILE A 27 18.10 5.07 -9.64
N ILE A 28 18.19 3.73 -9.77
CA ILE A 28 18.94 2.84 -8.88
C ILE A 28 19.94 2.08 -9.77
N PRO A 29 21.08 2.70 -10.15
CA PRO A 29 22.03 2.08 -11.08
C PRO A 29 22.68 0.81 -10.56
N TYR A 30 22.71 0.66 -9.23
CA TYR A 30 23.26 -0.48 -8.50
C TYR A 30 22.25 -1.60 -8.26
N ILE A 31 21.14 -1.63 -9.01
CA ILE A 31 20.18 -2.73 -8.93
C ILE A 31 20.81 -4.00 -9.51
N GLU A 32 20.79 -5.09 -8.76
CA GLU A 32 21.53 -6.31 -9.09
C GLU A 32 20.60 -7.54 -9.13
N PRO A 33 20.87 -8.50 -10.03
CA PRO A 33 20.21 -9.81 -10.00
C PRO A 33 20.41 -10.53 -8.67
N GLY A 34 19.44 -11.34 -8.27
CA GLY A 34 19.45 -12.10 -7.02
C GLY A 34 19.12 -11.28 -5.76
N LYS A 35 19.06 -9.95 -5.85
CA LYS A 35 18.59 -9.10 -4.75
C LYS A 35 17.06 -9.09 -4.71
N SER A 36 16.50 -8.96 -3.50
CA SER A 36 15.05 -8.90 -3.32
C SER A 36 14.50 -7.51 -3.64
N VAL A 37 13.29 -7.46 -4.17
CA VAL A 37 12.48 -6.25 -4.26
C VAL A 37 11.14 -6.46 -3.59
N GLU A 38 10.61 -5.39 -3.01
CA GLU A 38 9.24 -5.33 -2.57
C GLU A 38 8.49 -4.31 -3.41
N LEU A 39 7.34 -4.73 -3.92
CA LEU A 39 6.48 -3.90 -4.74
C LEU A 39 5.01 -4.15 -4.46
N TYR A 40 4.20 -3.16 -4.80
CA TYR A 40 2.75 -3.25 -4.78
C TYR A 40 2.25 -3.19 -6.21
N LEU A 41 1.39 -4.14 -6.58
CA LEU A 41 0.67 -4.16 -7.84
C LEU A 41 -0.68 -3.46 -7.65
N LEU A 42 -0.90 -2.38 -8.40
CA LEU A 42 -2.03 -1.46 -8.25
C LEU A 42 -3.11 -1.75 -9.29
N GLU A 43 -2.72 -1.86 -10.55
CA GLU A 43 -3.63 -2.02 -11.67
C GLU A 43 -3.03 -2.92 -12.76
N VAL A 44 -3.89 -3.59 -13.51
CA VAL A 44 -3.59 -4.31 -14.75
C VAL A 44 -4.45 -3.71 -15.86
N TRP A 45 -3.80 -3.45 -16.98
CA TRP A 45 -4.34 -2.83 -18.18
C TRP A 45 -4.07 -3.75 -19.37
N SER A 46 -5.01 -3.78 -20.32
CA SER A 46 -4.78 -4.49 -21.58
C SER A 46 -3.69 -3.80 -22.40
N ASP A 47 -3.21 -4.52 -23.40
CA ASP A 47 -2.39 -3.99 -24.50
C ASP A 47 -3.07 -2.82 -25.22
N GLU A 48 -4.40 -2.85 -25.37
CA GLU A 48 -5.22 -1.75 -25.91
C GLU A 48 -5.35 -0.53 -24.99
N GLY A 49 -4.77 -0.57 -23.78
CA GLY A 49 -4.86 0.53 -22.82
C GLY A 49 -6.19 0.61 -22.07
N LYS A 50 -6.94 -0.49 -21.99
CA LYS A 50 -8.16 -0.59 -21.18
C LYS A 50 -7.83 -1.11 -19.79
N LEU A 51 -8.31 -0.43 -18.73
CA LEU A 51 -8.18 -0.94 -17.37
C LEU A 51 -8.94 -2.26 -17.24
N ILE A 52 -8.20 -3.36 -17.01
CA ILE A 52 -8.78 -4.69 -16.80
C ILE A 52 -9.15 -4.84 -15.32
N ARG A 53 -8.23 -4.46 -14.45
CA ARG A 53 -8.41 -4.63 -13.01
C ARG A 53 -7.65 -3.60 -12.22
N ARG A 54 -8.31 -3.04 -11.21
CA ARG A 54 -7.66 -2.32 -10.10
C ARG A 54 -7.67 -3.21 -8.88
N PHE A 55 -6.51 -3.42 -8.27
CA PHE A 55 -6.38 -4.21 -7.07
C PHE A 55 -6.82 -3.40 -5.85
N ARG A 56 -7.67 -4.01 -5.02
CA ARG A 56 -8.19 -3.43 -3.78
C ARG A 56 -8.35 -4.56 -2.75
N PRO A 57 -7.45 -4.67 -1.76
CA PRO A 57 -6.21 -3.90 -1.60
C PRO A 57 -5.19 -4.19 -2.72
N PHE A 58 -4.14 -3.35 -2.80
CA PHE A 58 -3.01 -3.61 -3.68
C PHE A 58 -2.34 -4.93 -3.33
N ILE A 59 -1.84 -5.63 -4.34
CA ILE A 59 -1.16 -6.91 -4.10
C ILE A 59 0.30 -6.62 -3.79
N ARG A 60 0.70 -6.86 -2.55
CA ARG A 60 2.12 -6.87 -2.16
C ARG A 60 2.81 -8.08 -2.77
N LEU A 61 3.95 -7.84 -3.41
CA LEU A 61 4.81 -8.85 -3.99
C LEU A 61 6.22 -8.66 -3.49
N GLN A 62 6.80 -9.76 -3.03
CA GLN A 62 8.22 -9.87 -2.74
C GLN A 62 8.81 -10.84 -3.75
N SER A 63 9.81 -10.40 -4.50
CA SER A 63 10.40 -11.19 -5.58
C SER A 63 11.90 -10.95 -5.65
N LEU A 64 12.64 -11.90 -6.22
CA LEU A 64 14.05 -11.70 -6.54
C LEU A 64 14.15 -11.08 -7.93
N ILE A 65 15.14 -10.19 -8.10
CA ILE A 65 15.46 -9.64 -9.42
C ILE A 65 16.10 -10.75 -10.24
N GLY A 66 15.48 -11.08 -11.36
CA GLY A 66 16.03 -11.99 -12.36
C GLY A 66 16.80 -11.23 -13.43
N GLU A 67 17.54 -11.97 -14.26
CA GLU A 67 18.16 -11.46 -15.47
C GLU A 67 18.00 -12.45 -16.63
N HIS A 68 17.92 -11.94 -17.85
CA HIS A 68 17.98 -12.73 -19.07
C HIS A 68 18.57 -11.91 -20.22
N TYR A 69 18.89 -12.58 -21.33
CA TYR A 69 19.48 -11.94 -22.50
C TYR A 69 18.45 -11.81 -23.62
N GLU A 70 18.21 -10.58 -24.07
CA GLU A 70 17.32 -10.24 -25.18
C GLU A 70 18.01 -9.18 -26.08
N GLY A 71 19.15 -9.56 -26.66
CA GLY A 71 20.05 -8.63 -27.39
C GLY A 71 20.88 -7.72 -26.48
N TYR A 72 20.46 -7.57 -25.22
CA TYR A 72 21.20 -7.00 -24.09
C TYR A 72 20.73 -7.68 -22.80
N ILE A 73 21.44 -7.46 -21.69
CA ILE A 73 21.05 -8.01 -20.39
C ILE A 73 19.84 -7.22 -19.86
N VAL A 74 18.73 -7.92 -19.61
CA VAL A 74 17.49 -7.38 -19.07
C VAL A 74 17.30 -7.85 -17.64
N LYS A 75 17.40 -6.93 -16.68
CA LYS A 75 16.98 -7.16 -15.30
C LYS A 75 15.47 -7.05 -15.19
N HIS A 76 14.83 -7.98 -14.50
CA HIS A 76 13.38 -8.08 -14.46
C HIS A 76 12.85 -8.57 -13.11
N VAL A 77 11.55 -8.39 -12.93
CA VAL A 77 10.79 -9.06 -11.86
C VAL A 77 9.81 -10.03 -12.49
N SER A 78 9.92 -11.30 -12.13
CA SER A 78 8.95 -12.32 -12.53
C SER A 78 7.70 -12.21 -11.67
N LEU A 79 6.54 -12.33 -12.31
CA LEU A 79 5.24 -12.41 -11.65
C LEU A 79 4.94 -13.87 -11.30
N PRO A 80 4.47 -14.17 -10.07
CA PRO A 80 4.09 -15.53 -9.70
C PRO A 80 2.99 -16.08 -10.61
N TYR A 81 3.09 -17.34 -11.02
CA TYR A 81 2.12 -17.98 -11.91
C TYR A 81 0.69 -17.93 -11.35
N ASP A 82 0.52 -18.17 -10.05
CA ASP A 82 -0.79 -18.13 -9.39
C ASP A 82 -1.43 -16.75 -9.50
N LEU A 83 -0.62 -15.70 -9.45
CA LEU A 83 -1.07 -14.32 -9.61
C LEU A 83 -1.47 -14.06 -11.07
N THR A 84 -0.61 -14.41 -12.03
CA THR A 84 -0.91 -14.18 -13.45
C THR A 84 -2.11 -14.97 -13.93
N SER A 85 -2.26 -16.22 -13.47
CA SER A 85 -3.40 -17.07 -13.79
C SER A 85 -4.69 -16.55 -13.16
N LYS A 86 -4.68 -16.25 -11.86
CA LYS A 86 -5.87 -15.75 -11.13
C LYS A 86 -6.41 -14.43 -11.68
N TYR A 87 -5.51 -13.56 -12.17
CA TYR A 87 -5.88 -12.23 -12.64
C TYR A 87 -5.84 -12.08 -14.17
N ASN A 88 -5.62 -13.19 -14.89
CA ASN A 88 -5.50 -13.22 -16.35
C ASN A 88 -4.53 -12.15 -16.89
N ILE A 89 -3.34 -12.07 -16.29
CA ILE A 89 -2.28 -11.17 -16.74
C ILE A 89 -1.55 -11.88 -17.87
N LEU A 90 -1.54 -11.25 -19.06
CA LEU A 90 -1.01 -11.82 -20.29
C LEU A 90 0.16 -11.00 -20.84
N ASP A 91 0.80 -11.55 -21.85
CA ASP A 91 1.87 -10.88 -22.60
C ASP A 91 1.34 -9.62 -23.28
N GLY A 92 2.13 -8.55 -23.30
CA GLY A 92 1.75 -7.24 -23.86
C GLY A 92 0.85 -6.39 -22.96
N TYR A 93 0.29 -6.94 -21.87
CA TYR A 93 -0.48 -6.15 -20.90
C TYR A 93 0.43 -5.15 -20.17
N LYS A 94 -0.17 -4.16 -19.51
CA LYS A 94 0.58 -3.20 -18.67
C LYS A 94 0.14 -3.28 -17.23
N VAL A 95 1.05 -2.97 -16.32
CA VAL A 95 0.76 -2.96 -14.88
C VAL A 95 1.20 -1.66 -14.25
N ASN A 96 0.39 -1.10 -13.35
CA ASN A 96 0.85 -0.06 -12.44
C ASN A 96 1.44 -0.72 -11.21
N VAL A 97 2.70 -0.41 -10.91
CA VAL A 97 3.40 -0.94 -9.74
C VAL A 97 4.15 0.15 -8.99
N ILE A 98 4.18 0.03 -7.66
CA ILE A 98 5.01 0.87 -6.78
C ILE A 98 6.09 -0.02 -6.16
N LEU A 99 7.36 0.28 -6.47
CA LEU A 99 8.52 -0.32 -5.83
C LEU A 99 8.81 0.42 -4.51
N THR A 100 8.80 -0.29 -3.39
CA THR A 100 8.95 0.28 -2.03
C THR A 100 10.24 -0.14 -1.33
N LYS A 101 10.85 -1.27 -1.73
CA LYS A 101 12.08 -1.78 -1.12
C LYS A 101 13.00 -2.41 -2.16
N TYR A 102 14.31 -2.23 -1.98
CA TYR A 102 15.35 -2.92 -2.71
C TYR A 102 16.38 -3.49 -1.73
N SER A 103 16.61 -4.80 -1.81
CA SER A 103 17.33 -5.60 -0.80
C SER A 103 16.75 -5.32 0.60
N ASP A 104 17.60 -4.94 1.56
CA ASP A 104 17.20 -4.55 2.91
C ASP A 104 16.94 -3.06 3.04
N THR A 105 17.17 -2.30 1.96
CA THR A 105 17.02 -0.85 1.96
C THR A 105 15.61 -0.46 1.54
N LEU A 106 14.94 0.23 2.43
CA LEU A 106 13.69 0.88 2.12
C LEU A 106 13.90 2.06 1.20
N LEU A 107 13.01 2.19 0.23
CA LEU A 107 12.93 3.38 -0.57
C LEU A 107 12.15 4.43 0.22
N LEU A 108 12.79 4.97 1.26
CA LEU A 108 12.24 5.87 2.26
C LEU A 108 11.72 7.21 1.71
N PRO A 109 10.88 7.91 2.49
CA PRO A 109 9.67 8.54 2.00
C PRO A 109 9.84 10.05 1.90
N TYR A 110 10.23 10.51 0.73
CA TYR A 110 9.94 11.87 0.31
C TYR A 110 9.61 11.77 -1.17
N GLU A 111 8.32 11.83 -1.49
CA GLU A 111 7.73 11.80 -2.83
C GLU A 111 7.83 10.48 -3.62
N LEU A 112 6.73 10.10 -4.30
CA LEU A 112 6.78 9.07 -5.34
C LEU A 112 7.58 9.61 -6.52
N LYS A 113 8.49 8.79 -7.05
CA LYS A 113 9.21 9.10 -8.27
C LYS A 113 8.59 8.37 -9.46
N PRO A 114 7.77 9.03 -10.29
CA PRO A 114 7.20 8.41 -11.49
C PRO A 114 8.26 8.22 -12.58
N LEU A 115 8.26 7.04 -13.23
CA LEU A 115 9.18 6.73 -14.33
C LEU A 115 8.69 7.19 -15.70
N ASP A 116 7.39 7.38 -15.85
CA ASP A 116 6.73 7.69 -17.11
C ASP A 116 5.48 8.56 -16.87
N GLU A 117 4.89 9.06 -17.96
CA GLU A 117 3.75 9.98 -17.91
C GLU A 117 2.50 9.35 -17.28
N GLU A 118 2.24 8.07 -17.54
CA GLU A 118 1.10 7.36 -16.93
C GLU A 118 1.31 7.18 -15.43
N SER A 119 2.53 6.84 -15.03
CA SER A 119 2.94 6.77 -13.63
C SER A 119 2.87 8.13 -12.94
N ARG A 120 3.13 9.24 -13.66
CA ARG A 120 2.98 10.61 -13.15
C ARG A 120 1.51 10.94 -12.91
N LYS A 121 0.63 10.69 -13.87
CA LYS A 121 -0.83 10.86 -13.69
C LYS A 121 -1.36 10.05 -12.52
N LEU A 122 -0.86 8.82 -12.34
CA LEU A 122 -1.23 8.00 -11.19
C LEU A 122 -0.64 8.58 -9.90
N ALA A 123 0.62 9.00 -9.89
CA ALA A 123 1.24 9.65 -8.73
C ALA A 123 0.46 10.88 -8.28
N GLU A 124 0.05 11.76 -9.20
CA GLU A 124 -0.80 12.93 -8.92
C GLU A 124 -2.14 12.53 -8.30
N LYS A 125 -2.80 11.48 -8.83
CA LYS A 125 -4.03 10.92 -8.24
C LYS A 125 -3.81 10.29 -6.86
N LEU A 126 -2.58 9.90 -6.54
CA LEU A 126 -2.22 9.30 -5.25
C LEU A 126 -1.70 10.36 -4.25
N GLN A 127 -1.25 11.54 -4.71
CA GLN A 127 -0.64 12.61 -3.91
C GLN A 127 -1.57 13.21 -2.84
N ASP A 128 -2.89 13.11 -2.98
CA ASP A 128 -3.80 13.75 -2.03
C ASP A 128 -3.71 13.20 -0.58
N PHE A 129 -3.21 11.98 -0.35
CA PHE A 129 -3.01 11.34 0.98
C PHE A 129 -2.63 9.85 0.90
N LYS A 130 -2.90 9.19 -0.23
CA LYS A 130 -2.82 7.73 -0.39
C LYS A 130 -1.40 7.18 -0.27
N ILE A 131 -0.40 7.95 -0.68
CA ILE A 131 1.01 7.54 -0.74
C ILE A 131 1.60 7.44 0.66
N ASP A 132 1.48 8.48 1.48
CA ASP A 132 2.03 8.50 2.84
C ASP A 132 1.48 7.33 3.68
N ILE A 133 0.22 6.98 3.48
CA ILE A 133 -0.44 5.85 4.13
C ILE A 133 0.15 4.54 3.61
N LEU A 134 0.35 4.40 2.30
CA LEU A 134 0.98 3.22 1.69
C LEU A 134 2.40 2.99 2.21
N LEU A 135 3.17 4.08 2.32
CA LEU A 135 4.59 4.05 2.66
C LEU A 135 4.83 3.90 4.17
N SER A 136 3.92 4.40 5.01
CA SER A 136 3.93 4.19 6.47
C SER A 136 3.59 2.74 6.89
N SER A 137 3.41 1.84 5.93
CA SER A 137 2.87 0.51 6.14
C SER A 137 3.88 -0.63 6.00
N THR A 138 5.16 -0.30 5.80
CA THR A 138 6.12 -1.21 5.15
C THR A 138 6.77 -2.26 6.08
N HIS A 139 6.69 -2.11 7.41
CA HIS A 139 7.36 -3.05 8.35
C HIS A 139 6.49 -3.70 9.42
N ILE A 140 5.30 -3.15 9.67
CA ILE A 140 4.47 -3.59 10.78
C ILE A 140 3.20 -4.21 10.19
N PRO A 141 3.07 -5.56 10.15
CA PRO A 141 2.00 -6.24 9.41
C PRO A 141 0.58 -5.75 9.74
N ILE A 142 0.35 -5.40 11.00
CA ILE A 142 -0.92 -4.88 11.46
C ILE A 142 -1.21 -3.46 10.94
N ILE A 143 -0.20 -2.62 10.78
CA ILE A 143 -0.31 -1.31 10.13
C ILE A 143 -0.54 -1.51 8.64
N SER A 144 0.21 -2.42 7.99
CA SER A 144 0.00 -2.79 6.57
C SER A 144 -1.46 -3.12 6.27
N ARG A 145 -2.05 -4.03 7.05
CA ARG A 145 -3.46 -4.42 6.86
C ARG A 145 -4.45 -3.27 7.15
N THR A 146 -4.12 -2.39 8.09
CA THR A 146 -4.94 -1.21 8.39
C THR A 146 -4.95 -0.24 7.22
N VAL A 147 -3.77 -0.01 6.63
CA VAL A 147 -3.54 0.84 5.47
C VAL A 147 -4.26 0.32 4.24
N GLU A 148 -4.22 -0.99 3.99
CA GLU A 148 -4.94 -1.65 2.90
C GLU A 148 -6.43 -1.31 2.90
N TYR A 149 -7.09 -1.36 4.06
CA TYR A 149 -8.49 -0.98 4.18
C TYR A 149 -8.75 0.52 4.03
N ILE A 150 -7.80 1.38 4.44
CA ILE A 150 -7.90 2.82 4.16
C ILE A 150 -7.84 3.06 2.65
N LEU A 151 -6.87 2.47 1.95
CA LEU A 151 -6.74 2.62 0.51
C LEU A 151 -7.98 2.13 -0.23
N GLU A 152 -8.52 0.97 0.17
CA GLU A 152 -9.78 0.48 -0.38
C GLU A 152 -10.91 1.49 -0.16
N SER A 153 -11.02 2.08 1.05
CA SER A 153 -12.02 3.09 1.37
C SER A 153 -11.93 4.31 0.45
N ILE A 154 -10.72 4.78 0.18
CA ILE A 154 -10.45 5.92 -0.69
C ILE A 154 -10.91 5.61 -2.11
N PHE A 155 -10.47 4.48 -2.66
CA PHE A 155 -10.77 4.14 -4.04
C PHE A 155 -12.26 3.87 -4.27
N ARG A 156 -12.95 3.30 -3.29
CA ARG A 156 -14.41 3.15 -3.37
C ARG A 156 -15.12 4.50 -3.36
N LEU A 157 -14.64 5.47 -2.56
CA LEU A 157 -15.20 6.82 -2.54
C LEU A 157 -15.04 7.52 -3.89
N GLU A 158 -13.88 7.38 -4.52
CA GLU A 158 -13.60 7.95 -5.85
C GLU A 158 -14.48 7.37 -6.95
N ASP A 159 -14.82 6.09 -6.84
CA ASP A 159 -15.73 5.41 -7.75
C ASP A 159 -17.21 5.71 -7.46
N GLY A 160 -17.51 6.52 -6.44
CA GLY A 160 -18.88 6.82 -6.01
C GLY A 160 -19.54 5.74 -5.13
N ASP A 161 -18.81 4.67 -4.76
CA ASP A 161 -19.25 3.64 -3.80
C ASP A 161 -19.07 4.13 -2.35
N LEU A 162 -19.97 5.02 -1.92
CA LEU A 162 -19.93 5.63 -0.59
C LEU A 162 -20.12 4.60 0.53
N ILE A 163 -20.99 3.60 0.33
CA ILE A 163 -21.30 2.57 1.32
C ILE A 163 -20.09 1.64 1.50
N GLY A 164 -19.54 1.13 0.40
CA GLY A 164 -18.35 0.29 0.45
C GLY A 164 -17.15 1.05 1.01
N SER A 165 -17.00 2.33 0.66
CA SER A 165 -15.98 3.20 1.25
C SER A 165 -16.06 3.23 2.78
N ARG A 166 -17.24 3.45 3.35
CA ARG A 166 -17.45 3.46 4.81
C ARG A 166 -17.21 2.09 5.45
N ILE A 167 -17.60 1.00 4.78
CA ILE A 167 -17.34 -0.37 5.25
C ILE A 167 -15.84 -0.62 5.37
N SER A 168 -15.06 -0.28 4.34
CA SER A 168 -13.60 -0.44 4.38
C SER A 168 -12.95 0.45 5.44
N LEU A 169 -13.39 1.72 5.59
CA LEU A 169 -12.92 2.58 6.68
C LEU A 169 -13.21 1.99 8.06
N ARG A 170 -14.42 1.44 8.27
CA ARG A 170 -14.80 0.79 9.51
C ARG A 170 -13.90 -0.41 9.83
N ASN A 171 -13.55 -1.21 8.82
CA ASN A 171 -12.66 -2.36 8.99
C ASN A 171 -11.24 -1.91 9.39
N SER A 172 -10.74 -0.85 8.77
CA SER A 172 -9.47 -0.22 9.17
C SER A 172 -9.49 0.23 10.64
N LEU A 173 -10.51 1.01 11.03
CA LEU A 173 -10.65 1.53 12.39
C LEU A 173 -10.83 0.40 13.42
N LYS A 174 -11.49 -0.70 13.04
CA LYS A 174 -11.63 -1.88 13.87
C LYS A 174 -10.28 -2.52 14.18
N ILE A 175 -9.41 -2.69 13.17
CA ILE A 175 -8.06 -3.24 13.37
C ILE A 175 -7.24 -2.31 14.28
N LEU A 176 -7.32 -0.99 14.08
CA LEU A 176 -6.67 -0.02 14.96
C LEU A 176 -7.11 -0.21 16.41
N GLU A 177 -8.41 -0.20 16.66
CA GLU A 177 -8.99 -0.23 18.00
C GLU A 177 -8.80 -1.57 18.73
N GLU A 178 -9.05 -2.68 18.03
CA GLU A 178 -9.13 -4.01 18.64
C GLU A 178 -7.80 -4.77 18.60
N GLU A 179 -6.90 -4.44 17.66
CA GLU A 179 -5.67 -5.22 17.47
C GLU A 179 -4.39 -4.40 17.65
N LEU A 180 -4.32 -3.15 17.15
CA LEU A 180 -3.08 -2.35 17.20
C LEU A 180 -2.91 -1.65 18.55
N ILE A 181 -3.90 -0.83 18.92
CA ILE A 181 -3.87 -0.05 20.17
C ILE A 181 -3.61 -0.94 21.41
N PRO A 182 -4.21 -2.13 21.56
CA PRO A 182 -3.95 -3.00 22.72
C PRO A 182 -2.53 -3.56 22.80
N ARG A 183 -1.76 -3.50 21.70
CA ARG A 183 -0.36 -3.95 21.65
C ARG A 183 0.64 -2.82 21.89
N ILE A 184 0.18 -1.57 21.94
CA ILE A 184 1.02 -0.40 22.16
C ILE A 184 1.43 -0.29 23.63
N GLU A 185 2.73 -0.34 23.84
CA GLU A 185 3.40 0.11 25.06
C GLU A 185 3.96 1.52 24.86
N TYR A 186 3.93 2.32 25.91
CA TYR A 186 4.37 3.71 25.86
C TYR A 186 5.41 3.98 26.95
N SER A 187 6.39 4.80 26.61
CA SER A 187 7.56 5.10 27.45
C SER A 187 7.26 6.06 28.61
N SER A 188 6.14 6.79 28.58
CA SER A 188 5.77 7.75 29.62
C SER A 188 4.26 7.82 29.86
N LEU A 189 3.89 8.31 31.05
CA LEU A 189 2.49 8.51 31.44
C LEU A 189 1.76 9.50 30.52
N GLU A 190 2.47 10.54 30.06
CA GLU A 190 1.97 11.55 29.14
C GLU A 190 1.59 10.93 27.79
N VAL A 191 2.46 10.08 27.23
CA VAL A 191 2.16 9.34 25.99
C VAL A 191 0.93 8.44 26.21
N GLY A 192 0.82 7.79 27.37
CA GLY A 192 -0.36 6.99 27.74
C GLY A 192 -1.68 7.78 27.72
N VAL A 193 -1.68 9.03 28.21
CA VAL A 193 -2.87 9.90 28.15
C VAL A 193 -3.23 10.25 26.71
N HIS A 194 -2.22 10.57 25.88
CA HIS A 194 -2.43 10.87 24.46
C HIS A 194 -2.99 9.64 23.71
N MET A 195 -2.48 8.45 23.98
CA MET A 195 -2.97 7.20 23.36
C MET A 195 -4.41 6.87 23.76
N LYS A 196 -4.83 7.18 24.99
CA LYS A 196 -6.24 7.06 25.42
C LYS A 196 -7.15 8.01 24.64
N LYS A 197 -6.72 9.27 24.43
CA LYS A 197 -7.47 10.23 23.59
C LYS A 197 -7.56 9.72 22.15
N LEU A 198 -6.47 9.20 21.60
CA LEU A 198 -6.44 8.63 20.25
C LEU A 198 -7.41 7.45 20.10
N LYS A 199 -7.43 6.54 21.09
CA LYS A 199 -8.40 5.43 21.14
C LYS A 199 -9.85 5.94 21.10
N ASN A 200 -10.16 7.00 21.85
CA ASN A 200 -11.50 7.60 21.82
C ASN A 200 -11.85 8.20 20.45
N ILE A 201 -10.89 8.86 19.79
CA ILE A 201 -11.07 9.38 18.42
C ILE A 201 -11.37 8.24 17.45
N ILE A 202 -10.59 7.15 17.50
CA ILE A 202 -10.78 5.97 16.64
C ILE A 202 -12.17 5.36 16.88
N SER A 203 -12.58 5.19 18.14
CA SER A 203 -13.89 4.63 18.49
C SER A 203 -15.05 5.51 17.98
N ASN A 204 -14.92 6.83 18.11
CA ASN A 204 -15.90 7.78 17.59
C ASN A 204 -15.98 7.76 16.05
N LEU A 205 -14.84 7.70 15.36
CA LEU A 205 -14.81 7.54 13.91
C LEU A 205 -15.46 6.22 13.48
N ARG A 206 -15.22 5.13 14.19
CA ARG A 206 -15.84 3.83 13.90
C ARG A 206 -17.36 3.89 14.05
N ARG A 207 -17.86 4.54 15.11
CA ARG A 207 -19.29 4.79 15.28
C ARG A 207 -19.87 5.63 14.15
N PHE A 208 -19.14 6.65 13.69
CA PHE A 208 -19.55 7.46 12.53
C PHE A 208 -19.68 6.61 11.25
N THR A 209 -18.79 5.64 11.02
CA THR A 209 -18.90 4.73 9.86
C THR A 209 -20.02 3.69 9.97
N SER A 210 -20.70 3.60 11.11
CA SER A 210 -21.77 2.61 11.32
C SER A 210 -23.08 3.13 10.73
N ILE A 211 -23.50 2.52 9.61
CA ILE A 211 -24.70 2.90 8.86
C ILE A 211 -25.95 2.86 9.76
N LYS A 212 -26.55 4.02 10.03
CA LYS A 212 -27.92 4.14 10.53
C LYS A 212 -28.76 4.80 9.43
N LYS A 213 -29.73 4.06 8.88
CA LYS A 213 -30.70 4.61 7.91
C LYS A 213 -31.56 5.72 8.55
N PRO A 214 -32.13 6.66 7.77
CA PRO A 214 -31.70 7.15 6.46
C PRO A 214 -31.17 8.58 6.63
N TYR A 215 -29.89 8.73 6.94
CA TYR A 215 -29.25 10.05 6.94
C TYR A 215 -28.82 10.40 5.51
N ILE A 216 -29.06 11.64 5.07
CA ILE A 216 -28.54 12.15 3.80
C ILE A 216 -27.02 12.03 3.86
N GLU A 217 -26.47 11.18 3.01
CA GLU A 217 -25.06 10.83 3.06
C GLU A 217 -24.24 11.87 2.29
N ILE A 218 -23.36 12.59 2.98
CA ILE A 218 -22.54 13.65 2.36
C ILE A 218 -21.13 13.11 2.10
N PRO A 219 -20.68 12.94 0.83
CA PRO A 219 -19.36 12.40 0.49
C PRO A 219 -18.19 13.11 1.18
N GLY A 220 -18.29 14.43 1.38
CA GLY A 220 -17.27 15.23 2.06
C GLY A 220 -16.97 14.75 3.48
N THR A 221 -17.98 14.26 4.21
CA THR A 221 -17.78 13.74 5.58
C THR A 221 -17.01 12.42 5.61
N THR A 222 -17.26 11.54 4.63
CA THR A 222 -16.51 10.29 4.47
C THR A 222 -15.07 10.60 4.09
N LYS A 223 -14.81 11.52 3.14
CA LYS A 223 -13.45 11.95 2.79
C LYS A 223 -12.67 12.41 4.01
N THR A 224 -13.23 13.31 4.82
CA THR A 224 -12.62 13.80 6.05
C THR A 224 -12.32 12.68 7.05
N ALA A 225 -13.25 11.75 7.25
CA ALA A 225 -13.06 10.62 8.16
C ALA A 225 -11.92 9.70 7.71
N ILE A 226 -11.78 9.46 6.40
CA ILE A 226 -10.66 8.69 5.85
C ILE A 226 -9.34 9.44 6.05
N THR A 227 -9.29 10.74 5.74
CA THR A 227 -8.09 11.57 5.94
C THR A 227 -7.66 11.59 7.40
N LEU A 228 -8.60 11.67 8.34
CA LEU A 228 -8.26 11.62 9.76
C LEU A 228 -7.71 10.25 10.16
N ALA A 229 -8.32 9.16 9.70
CA ALA A 229 -7.83 7.80 9.97
C ALA A 229 -6.42 7.57 9.39
N ALA A 230 -6.17 8.09 8.19
CA ALA A 230 -4.85 8.11 7.57
C ALA A 230 -3.80 8.82 8.43
N HIS A 231 -4.10 10.02 8.93
CA HIS A 231 -3.20 10.76 9.81
C HIS A 231 -2.95 10.05 11.14
N ILE A 232 -3.97 9.38 11.70
CA ILE A 232 -3.81 8.56 12.90
C ILE A 232 -2.80 7.43 12.66
N ILE A 233 -2.92 6.73 11.53
CA ILE A 233 -1.98 5.65 11.17
C ILE A 233 -0.57 6.20 11.01
N LYS A 234 -0.41 7.29 10.26
CA LYS A 234 0.88 7.96 10.05
C LYS A 234 1.52 8.35 11.39
N TYR A 235 0.76 9.00 12.26
CA TYR A 235 1.21 9.37 13.61
C TYR A 235 1.67 8.16 14.42
N ILE A 236 0.89 7.08 14.44
CA ILE A 236 1.27 5.86 15.17
C ILE A 236 2.56 5.27 14.60
N ASN A 237 2.67 5.15 13.27
CA ASN A 237 3.85 4.60 12.62
C ASN A 237 5.12 5.42 12.92
N GLU A 238 5.06 6.74 12.79
CA GLU A 238 6.18 7.64 13.10
C GLU A 238 6.62 7.54 14.56
N ASN A 239 5.68 7.39 15.51
CA ASN A 239 6.03 7.23 16.92
C ASN A 239 6.63 5.86 17.24
N ILE A 240 6.28 4.82 16.48
CA ILE A 240 6.93 3.51 16.58
C ILE A 240 8.36 3.59 16.02
N GLU A 241 8.55 4.20 14.85
CA GLU A 241 9.87 4.38 14.24
C GLU A 241 10.82 5.19 15.13
N ARG A 242 10.29 6.20 15.85
CA ARG A 242 11.04 7.00 16.83
C ARG A 242 11.28 6.28 18.17
N GLY A 243 10.72 5.09 18.37
CA GLY A 243 10.82 4.33 19.62
C GLY A 243 10.06 4.94 20.81
N VAL A 244 9.19 5.93 20.57
CA VAL A 244 8.31 6.54 21.59
C VAL A 244 7.24 5.55 22.03
N ILE A 245 6.74 4.78 21.04
CA ILE A 245 5.79 3.70 21.22
C ILE A 245 6.47 2.39 20.82
N ARG A 246 6.19 1.31 21.56
CA ARG A 246 6.64 -0.05 21.23
C ARG A 246 5.44 -0.97 21.03
N LEU A 247 5.60 -1.98 20.18
CA LEU A 247 4.58 -3.01 19.99
C LEU A 247 4.99 -4.27 20.73
N THR A 248 4.08 -4.79 21.56
CA THR A 248 4.24 -6.10 22.19
C THR A 248 3.94 -7.22 21.22
N THR A 249 4.85 -8.20 21.15
CA THR A 249 4.56 -9.51 20.54
C THR A 249 3.58 -10.27 21.44
N GLN A 250 2.58 -10.92 20.84
CA GLN A 250 1.50 -11.61 21.58
C GLN A 250 1.97 -12.76 22.48
N GLU A 251 3.25 -13.13 22.47
CA GLU A 251 3.82 -14.17 23.31
C GLU A 251 4.02 -13.75 24.78
N SER A 252 4.03 -12.45 25.09
CA SER A 252 4.34 -11.97 26.46
C SER A 252 3.13 -11.77 27.38
N LYS A 253 1.89 -11.91 26.90
CA LYS A 253 0.66 -11.69 27.69
C LYS A 253 0.00 -12.98 28.21
N LYS A 254 0.69 -14.12 28.14
CA LYS A 254 0.24 -15.42 28.66
C LYS A 254 1.09 -15.97 29.82
N ALA A 255 1.93 -15.15 30.44
CA ALA A 255 2.65 -15.49 31.67
C ALA A 255 1.96 -14.89 32.89
#